data_AF-A0A2K5UUW8-F1
#
_entry.id   AF-A0A2K5UUW8-F1
#
_cell.length_a   1.000
_cell.length_b   1.000
_cell.length_c   1.000
_cell.angle_alpha   90.00
_cell.angle_beta   90.00
_cell.angle_gamma   90.00
#
_symmetry.space_group_name_H-M   'P 1'
#
loop_
_entity.id
_entity.type
_entity.pdbx_description
1 polymer ?
#
loop_
_entity_poly.entity_id
_entity_poly.type
_entity_poly.pdbx_seq_one_letter_code
_entity_poly.pdbx_strand_id
1 'polypeptide(L)'
;MYFVHFCHLAGQAAPKSYAIRDSRQMVWVLSGNSLIAAPLSNSVKPVTLHLITCRDTEFSDKKKGNLVYLGIRGKDLCLFCEEIQGKPTLQLKEKNIMDLYMEKKAQKPFLFFHNKEGSSSVFQSVSYPGWFIATSSTSGQPIFLTQERGITNNTNFYLDSVE
;
A
#
# COMPACT_ATOMS: atom_id res chain seq x y z
N MET A 1 23.77 39.73 -13.10
CA MET A 1 23.44 38.83 -11.98
C MET A 1 22.01 39.14 -11.54
N TYR A 2 21.01 38.46 -12.11
CA TYR A 2 19.69 38.29 -11.49
C TYR A 2 19.13 36.98 -12.03
N PHE A 3 19.27 35.92 -11.23
CA PHE A 3 18.63 34.64 -11.48
C PHE A 3 17.17 34.78 -11.10
N VAL A 4 16.29 34.62 -12.10
CA VAL A 4 14.86 34.44 -11.92
C VAL A 4 14.64 33.10 -11.19
N HIS A 5 14.32 33.13 -9.90
CA HIS A 5 13.71 31.96 -9.28
C HIS A 5 12.20 32.07 -9.49
N PHE A 6 11.72 31.41 -10.54
CA PHE A 6 10.30 31.11 -10.71
C PHE A 6 9.80 30.42 -9.43
N CYS A 7 8.92 31.07 -8.68
CA CYS A 7 8.01 30.41 -7.76
C CYS A 7 7.00 29.61 -8.61
N HIS A 8 7.30 28.35 -8.87
CA HIS A 8 6.27 27.40 -9.29
C HIS A 8 5.51 26.99 -8.03
N LEU A 9 4.31 27.56 -7.86
CA LEU A 9 3.27 27.01 -6.99
C LEU A 9 2.84 25.66 -7.55
N ALA A 10 3.65 24.62 -7.34
CA ALA A 10 3.18 23.25 -7.40
C ALA A 10 2.52 22.96 -6.05
N GLY A 11 1.19 22.88 -6.02
CA GLY A 11 0.49 22.36 -4.84
C GLY A 11 1.17 21.04 -4.44
N GLN A 12 1.68 20.97 -3.21
CA GLN A 12 2.36 19.77 -2.72
C GLN A 12 1.36 18.61 -2.83
N ALA A 13 1.68 17.59 -3.64
CA ALA A 13 0.86 16.41 -3.74
C ALA A 13 0.79 15.75 -2.35
N ALA A 14 -0.42 15.50 -1.87
CA ALA A 14 -0.64 14.86 -0.58
C ALA A 14 -1.10 13.39 -0.79
N PRO A 15 -0.75 12.47 0.12
CA PRO A 15 -1.29 11.12 0.10
C PRO A 15 -2.81 11.17 0.32
N LYS A 16 -3.53 10.33 -0.42
CA LYS A 16 -4.96 10.11 -0.20
C LYS A 16 -5.14 9.13 0.96
N SER A 17 -6.10 9.41 1.83
CA SER A 17 -6.41 8.58 2.99
C SER A 17 -7.61 7.68 2.74
N TYR A 18 -7.48 6.40 3.11
CA TYR A 18 -8.53 5.41 2.92
C TYR A 18 -8.74 4.56 4.18
N ALA A 19 -10.00 4.30 4.52
CA ALA A 19 -10.38 3.15 5.30
C ALA A 19 -10.33 1.94 4.37
N ILE A 20 -9.70 0.86 4.82
CA ILE A 20 -9.48 -0.34 4.01
C ILE A 20 -10.14 -1.55 4.67
N ARG A 21 -10.89 -2.31 3.86
CA ARG A 21 -11.47 -3.61 4.25
C ARG A 21 -11.43 -4.60 3.11
N ASP A 22 -11.49 -5.90 3.42
CA ASP A 22 -11.71 -6.94 2.42
C ASP A 22 -13.20 -7.25 2.21
N SER A 23 -13.50 -8.22 1.32
CA SER A 23 -14.86 -8.69 1.01
C SER A 23 -15.60 -9.29 2.20
N ARG A 24 -14.88 -9.67 3.26
CA ARG A 24 -15.43 -10.24 4.49
C ARG A 24 -15.55 -9.21 5.60
N GLN A 25 -15.44 -7.92 5.26
CA GLN A 25 -15.48 -6.79 6.20
C GLN A 25 -14.32 -6.81 7.22
N MET A 26 -13.22 -7.47 6.89
CA MET A 26 -12.02 -7.46 7.72
C MET A 26 -11.23 -6.19 7.44
N VAL A 27 -10.99 -5.41 8.48
CA VAL A 27 -10.21 -4.17 8.45
C VAL A 27 -8.76 -4.45 8.78
N TRP A 28 -7.87 -3.60 8.28
CA TRP A 28 -6.45 -3.69 8.59
C TRP A 28 -6.18 -3.04 9.96
N VAL A 29 -5.40 -3.72 10.79
CA VAL A 29 -5.05 -3.28 12.15
C VAL A 29 -3.55 -3.41 12.34
N LEU A 30 -2.93 -2.41 12.94
CA LEU A 30 -1.52 -2.49 13.32
C LEU A 30 -1.37 -3.31 14.60
N SER A 31 -0.57 -4.38 14.54
CA SER A 31 -0.22 -5.24 15.67
C SER A 31 1.30 -5.37 15.73
N GLY A 32 1.92 -4.69 16.70
CA GLY A 32 3.38 -4.54 16.75
C GLY A 32 3.92 -3.88 15.47
N ASN A 33 4.81 -4.58 14.77
CA ASN A 33 5.44 -4.14 13.52
C ASN A 33 4.81 -4.78 12.26
N SER A 34 3.62 -5.34 12.37
CA SER A 34 2.92 -5.97 11.24
C SER A 34 1.46 -5.53 11.17
N LEU A 35 0.84 -5.71 10.01
CA LEU A 35 -0.59 -5.55 9.85
C LEU A 35 -1.28 -6.90 9.99
N ILE A 36 -2.43 -6.92 10.65
CA ILE A 36 -3.34 -8.07 10.68
C ILE A 36 -4.69 -7.68 10.09
N ALA A 37 -5.45 -8.68 9.64
CA ALA A 37 -6.84 -8.51 9.25
C ALA A 37 -7.76 -8.93 10.40
N ALA A 38 -8.64 -8.04 10.86
CA ALA A 38 -9.57 -8.32 11.96
C ALA A 38 -10.99 -7.83 11.62
N PRO A 39 -12.06 -8.41 12.20
CA PRO A 39 -13.41 -7.94 11.99
C PRO A 39 -13.56 -6.57 12.65
N LEU A 40 -14.27 -5.65 12.00
CA LEU A 40 -14.56 -4.36 12.61
C LEU A 40 -15.44 -4.55 13.85
N SER A 41 -15.01 -4.00 14.99
CA SER A 41 -15.75 -4.00 16.25
C SER A 41 -15.34 -2.80 17.09
N ASN A 42 -16.08 -2.50 18.16
CA ASN A 42 -15.84 -1.32 19.01
C ASN A 42 -14.45 -1.31 19.70
N SER A 43 -13.83 -2.47 19.88
CA SER A 43 -12.50 -2.61 20.49
C SER A 43 -11.36 -2.56 19.47
N VAL A 44 -11.67 -2.66 18.18
CA VAL A 44 -10.69 -2.65 17.09
C VAL A 44 -10.49 -1.22 16.60
N LYS A 45 -9.24 -0.80 16.49
CA LYS A 45 -8.85 0.48 15.89
C LYS A 45 -8.22 0.23 14.52
N PRO A 46 -8.97 0.41 13.42
CA PRO A 46 -8.43 0.23 12.08
C PRO A 46 -7.31 1.23 11.80
N VAL A 47 -6.36 0.84 10.95
CA VAL A 47 -5.44 1.80 10.36
C VAL A 47 -6.13 2.58 9.25
N THR A 48 -5.70 3.82 9.04
CA THR A 48 -6.00 4.56 7.80
C THR A 48 -4.83 4.41 6.85
N LEU A 49 -5.11 3.92 5.65
CA LEU A 49 -4.11 3.70 4.60
C LEU A 49 -3.86 5.01 3.86
N HIS A 50 -2.61 5.46 3.82
CA HIS A 50 -2.14 6.49 2.91
C HIS A 50 -1.71 5.85 1.59
N LEU A 51 -2.17 6.42 0.47
CA LEU A 51 -1.79 6.02 -0.88
C LEU A 51 -1.37 7.26 -1.66
N ILE A 52 -0.20 7.21 -2.29
CA ILE A 52 0.28 8.25 -3.20
C ILE A 52 0.91 7.64 -4.44
N THR A 53 0.63 8.24 -5.60
CA THR A 53 1.18 7.78 -6.88
C THR A 53 2.67 8.13 -6.96
N CYS A 54 3.49 7.15 -7.33
CA CYS A 54 4.90 7.32 -7.59
C CYS A 54 5.10 8.24 -8.82
N ARG A 55 6.05 9.17 -8.75
CA ARG A 55 6.41 10.06 -9.87
C ARG A 55 7.37 9.43 -10.86
N ASP A 56 8.18 8.49 -10.39
CA ASP A 56 9.15 7.79 -11.21
C ASP A 56 8.42 6.76 -12.10
N THR A 57 8.75 6.78 -13.39
CA THR A 57 8.17 5.91 -14.41
C THR A 57 9.06 4.72 -14.76
N GLU A 58 10.25 4.58 -14.15
CA GLU A 58 11.19 3.47 -14.42
C GLU A 58 10.50 2.09 -14.34
N PHE A 59 9.64 1.90 -13.34
CA PHE A 59 8.91 0.65 -13.10
C PHE A 59 7.47 0.67 -13.61
N SER A 60 7.10 1.64 -14.43
CA SER A 60 5.73 1.75 -14.95
C SER A 60 5.41 0.64 -15.94
N ASP A 61 4.20 0.09 -15.82
CA ASP A 61 3.67 -0.91 -16.74
C ASP A 61 2.20 -0.60 -16.97
N LYS A 62 1.87 -0.05 -18.15
CA LYS A 62 0.51 0.41 -18.47
C LYS A 62 -0.54 -0.70 -18.34
N LYS A 63 -0.15 -1.97 -18.46
CA LYS A 63 -1.06 -3.11 -18.31
C LYS A 63 -1.31 -3.49 -16.85
N LYS A 64 -0.47 -3.02 -15.92
CA LYS A 64 -0.52 -3.34 -14.49
C LYS A 64 -0.99 -2.18 -13.62
N GLY A 65 -1.45 -1.06 -14.20
CA GLY A 65 -2.07 0.03 -13.45
C GLY A 65 -1.09 1.02 -12.83
N ASN A 66 -1.54 1.71 -11.79
CA ASN A 66 -0.82 2.84 -11.22
C ASN A 66 0.27 2.38 -10.27
N LEU A 67 1.45 2.97 -10.39
CA LEU A 67 2.55 2.73 -9.48
C LEU A 67 2.35 3.58 -8.21
N VAL A 68 2.20 2.94 -7.05
CA VAL A 68 1.86 3.63 -5.79
C VAL A 68 2.78 3.23 -4.64
N TYR A 69 2.93 4.16 -3.69
CA TYR A 69 3.40 3.88 -2.35
C TYR A 69 2.20 3.73 -1.40
N LEU A 70 2.35 2.87 -0.41
CA LEU A 70 1.34 2.61 0.62
C LEU A 70 1.97 2.84 2.00
N GLY A 71 1.31 3.63 2.85
CA GLY A 71 1.76 3.93 4.20
C GLY A 71 0.62 4.02 5.19
N ILE A 72 0.93 4.18 6.47
CA ILE A 72 -0.06 4.24 7.55
C ILE A 72 -0.20 5.70 8.04
N ARG A 73 -1.42 6.26 7.98
CA ARG A 73 -1.69 7.64 8.44
C ARG A 73 -1.23 7.81 9.89
N GLY A 74 -0.56 8.92 10.17
CA GLY A 74 -0.09 9.27 11.51
C GLY A 74 1.06 8.40 12.01
N LYS A 75 1.69 7.61 11.14
CA LYS A 75 2.87 6.79 11.44
C LYS A 75 3.88 6.89 10.29
N ASP A 76 5.15 6.92 10.62
CA ASP A 76 6.23 6.81 9.61
C ASP A 76 6.46 5.33 9.28
N LEU A 77 5.40 4.65 8.82
CA LEU A 77 5.44 3.25 8.41
C LEU A 77 4.91 3.11 7.00
N CYS A 78 5.73 2.55 6.11
CA CYS A 78 5.36 2.22 4.74
C CYS A 78 5.40 0.71 4.51
N LEU A 79 4.52 0.22 3.64
CA LEU A 79 4.53 -1.18 3.22
C LEU A 79 5.75 -1.44 2.36
N PHE A 80 6.43 -2.56 2.65
CA PHE A 80 7.69 -2.95 2.03
C PHE A 80 7.66 -4.43 1.71
N CYS A 81 8.16 -4.82 0.54
CA CYS A 81 8.35 -6.22 0.18
C CYS A 81 9.79 -6.63 0.44
N GLU A 82 9.99 -7.71 1.18
CA GLU A 82 11.30 -8.29 1.45
C GLU A 82 11.29 -9.79 1.16
N GLU A 83 12.44 -10.35 0.83
CA GLU A 83 12.60 -11.80 0.80
C GLU A 83 13.10 -12.28 2.16
N ILE A 84 12.29 -13.10 2.83
CA ILE A 84 12.65 -13.72 4.10
C ILE A 84 12.64 -15.23 3.90
N GLN A 85 13.78 -15.88 4.12
CA GLN A 85 13.95 -17.34 3.95
C GLN A 85 13.52 -17.82 2.54
N GLY A 86 13.85 -17.05 1.50
CA GLY A 86 13.53 -17.39 0.11
C GLY A 86 12.08 -17.13 -0.30
N LYS A 87 11.28 -16.44 0.54
CA LYS A 87 9.87 -16.14 0.25
C LYS A 87 9.59 -14.64 0.29
N PRO A 88 8.89 -14.09 -0.73
CA PRO A 88 8.38 -12.72 -0.69
C PRO A 88 7.43 -12.52 0.48
N THR A 89 7.74 -11.56 1.33
CA THR A 89 7.01 -11.27 2.56
C THR A 89 6.68 -9.78 2.63
N LEU A 90 5.45 -9.46 3.06
CA LEU A 90 5.03 -8.09 3.33
C LEU A 90 5.51 -7.66 4.72
N GLN A 91 6.14 -6.50 4.80
CA GLN A 91 6.66 -5.91 6.02
C GLN A 91 6.21 -4.44 6.14
N LEU A 92 6.34 -3.88 7.35
CA LEU A 92 6.30 -2.44 7.56
C LEU A 92 7.72 -1.95 7.82
N LYS A 93 8.15 -0.91 7.09
CA LYS A 93 9.44 -0.26 7.29
C LYS A 93 9.24 1.15 7.80
N GLU A 94 10.07 1.55 8.77
CA GLU A 94 10.11 2.92 9.29
C GLU A 94 10.58 3.88 8.19
N LYS A 95 9.64 4.61 7.60
CA LYS A 95 9.84 5.53 6.49
C LYS A 95 8.58 6.39 6.33
N ASN A 96 8.76 7.70 6.18
CA ASN A 96 7.66 8.59 5.83
C ASN A 96 7.29 8.41 4.34
N ILE A 97 5.99 8.33 4.03
CA ILE A 97 5.52 8.13 2.65
C ILE A 97 5.87 9.31 1.72
N MET A 98 5.97 10.53 2.26
CA MET A 98 6.37 11.70 1.48
C MET A 98 7.86 11.70 1.16
N ASP A 99 8.70 11.11 2.00
CA ASP A 99 10.12 10.92 1.66
C ASP A 99 10.25 10.02 0.43
N LEU A 100 9.52 8.90 0.39
CA LEU A 100 9.48 8.00 -0.78
C LEU A 100 8.97 8.70 -2.04
N TYR A 101 7.95 9.56 -1.89
CA TYR A 101 7.42 10.35 -3.01
C TYR A 101 8.42 11.40 -3.52
N MET A 102 9.16 12.05 -2.62
CA MET A 102 10.10 13.13 -2.93
C MET A 102 11.42 12.63 -3.54
N GLU A 103 11.80 11.39 -3.28
CA GLU A 103 12.99 10.77 -3.86
C GLU A 103 12.97 10.81 -5.40
N LYS A 104 14.16 11.03 -5.99
CA LYS A 104 14.33 11.13 -7.45
C LYS A 104 14.20 9.77 -8.15
N LYS A 105 14.64 8.71 -7.47
CA LYS A 105 14.58 7.33 -7.96
C LYS A 105 13.71 6.53 -7.01
N ALA A 106 12.75 5.79 -7.55
CA ALA A 106 11.86 5.01 -6.73
C ALA A 106 12.57 3.80 -6.12
N GLN A 107 12.28 3.54 -4.85
CA GLN A 107 12.73 2.33 -4.17
C GLN A 107 11.78 1.18 -4.48
N LYS A 108 12.16 0.32 -5.43
CA LYS A 108 11.35 -0.81 -5.93
C LYS A 108 10.64 -1.65 -4.85
N PRO A 109 11.26 -2.00 -3.70
CA PRO A 109 10.60 -2.76 -2.64
C PRO A 109 9.37 -2.12 -2.00
N PHE A 110 9.23 -0.80 -2.06
CA PHE A 110 8.07 -0.07 -1.52
C PHE A 110 6.93 0.08 -2.54
N LEU A 111 7.16 -0.35 -3.78
CA LEU A 111 6.26 -0.09 -4.88
C LEU A 111 5.25 -1.20 -5.07
N PHE A 112 4.00 -0.77 -5.27
CA PHE A 112 2.89 -1.64 -5.63
C PHE A 112 2.22 -1.13 -6.89
N PHE A 113 1.80 -2.06 -7.74
CA PHE A 113 0.85 -1.80 -8.80
C PHE A 113 -0.56 -1.80 -8.21
N HIS A 114 -1.25 -0.68 -8.29
CA HIS A 114 -2.65 -0.52 -7.91
C HIS A 114 -3.55 -0.63 -9.14
N ASN A 115 -4.44 -1.63 -9.11
CA ASN A 115 -5.49 -1.82 -10.11
C ASN A 115 -6.86 -1.81 -9.46
N LYS A 116 -7.89 -1.55 -10.27
CA LYS A 116 -9.28 -1.81 -9.89
C LYS A 116 -9.82 -3.03 -10.61
N GLU A 117 -10.53 -3.87 -9.86
CA GLU A 117 -11.33 -4.98 -10.36
C GLU A 117 -12.78 -4.75 -9.90
N GLY A 118 -13.60 -4.21 -10.80
CA GLY A 118 -14.91 -3.67 -10.44
C GLY A 118 -14.78 -2.52 -9.45
N SER A 119 -15.45 -2.65 -8.30
CA SER A 119 -15.37 -1.67 -7.20
C SER A 119 -14.20 -1.91 -6.24
N SER A 120 -13.50 -3.04 -6.36
CA SER A 120 -12.39 -3.41 -5.48
C SER A 120 -11.04 -2.95 -6.02
N SER A 121 -10.09 -2.76 -5.12
CA SER A 121 -8.69 -2.45 -5.40
C SER A 121 -7.83 -3.68 -5.16
N VAL A 122 -6.83 -3.86 -6.03
CA VAL A 122 -5.85 -4.94 -5.95
C VAL A 122 -4.45 -4.32 -5.97
N PHE A 123 -3.58 -4.84 -5.11
CA PHE A 123 -2.20 -4.37 -4.97
C PHE A 123 -1.23 -5.50 -5.25
N GLN A 124 -0.47 -5.37 -6.33
CA GLN A 124 0.57 -6.33 -6.69
C GLN A 124 1.95 -5.76 -6.37
N SER A 125 2.85 -6.58 -5.81
CA SER A 125 4.25 -6.19 -5.63
C SER A 125 4.93 -5.93 -6.99
N VAL A 126 5.74 -4.87 -7.03
CA VAL A 126 6.62 -4.57 -8.18
C VAL A 126 7.93 -5.34 -8.08
N SER A 127 8.45 -5.54 -6.86
CA SER A 127 9.64 -6.37 -6.63
C SER A 127 9.39 -7.84 -6.95
N TYR A 128 8.18 -8.34 -6.69
CA TYR A 128 7.81 -9.74 -6.87
C TYR A 128 6.57 -9.86 -7.77
N PRO A 129 6.74 -9.88 -9.11
CA PRO A 129 5.62 -9.97 -10.04
C PRO A 129 4.71 -11.17 -9.79
N GLY A 130 3.40 -10.95 -9.87
CA GLY A 130 2.39 -11.98 -9.59
C GLY A 130 2.11 -12.22 -8.10
N TRP A 131 2.80 -11.54 -7.19
CA TRP A 131 2.50 -11.58 -5.76
C TRP A 131 1.62 -10.39 -5.37
N PHE A 132 0.50 -10.67 -4.71
CA PHE A 132 -0.52 -9.71 -4.33
C PHE A 132 -0.61 -9.59 -2.82
N ILE A 133 -0.90 -8.39 -2.32
CA ILE A 133 -1.29 -8.20 -0.92
C ILE A 133 -2.58 -8.99 -0.69
N ALA A 134 -2.60 -9.76 0.40
CA ALA A 134 -3.73 -10.62 0.73
C ALA A 134 -4.02 -10.69 2.22
N THR A 135 -5.28 -11.00 2.51
CA THR A 135 -5.76 -11.38 3.85
C THR A 135 -6.21 -12.84 3.86
N SER A 136 -6.02 -13.48 5.00
CA SER A 136 -6.48 -14.85 5.22
C SER A 136 -8.00 -14.87 5.44
N SER A 137 -8.61 -16.02 5.19
CA SER A 137 -9.96 -16.32 5.63
C SER A 137 -10.11 -16.37 7.15
N THR A 138 -9.01 -16.50 7.89
CA THR A 138 -8.99 -16.56 9.35
C THR A 138 -8.72 -15.18 9.95
N SER A 139 -9.50 -14.80 10.95
CA SER A 139 -9.35 -13.53 11.68
C SER A 139 -8.05 -13.46 12.47
N GLY A 140 -7.51 -12.24 12.60
CA GLY A 140 -6.31 -11.96 13.39
C GLY A 140 -5.01 -12.39 12.73
N GLN A 141 -5.08 -12.93 11.50
CA GLN A 141 -3.90 -13.34 10.77
C GLN A 141 -3.18 -12.14 10.17
N PRO A 142 -1.84 -12.20 10.04
CA PRO A 142 -1.06 -11.20 9.34
C PRO A 142 -1.56 -10.98 7.91
N ILE A 143 -1.36 -9.77 7.41
CA ILE A 143 -1.48 -9.46 5.99
C ILE A 143 -0.18 -9.89 5.31
N PHE A 144 -0.29 -10.57 4.17
CA PHE A 144 0.85 -11.22 3.52
C PHE A 144 0.82 -11.03 2.00
N LEU A 145 1.85 -11.56 1.33
CA LEU A 145 1.89 -11.66 -0.14
C LEU A 145 1.51 -13.08 -0.57
N THR A 146 0.72 -13.21 -1.62
CA THR A 146 0.38 -14.51 -2.22
C THR A 146 0.30 -14.45 -3.74
N GLN A 147 0.51 -15.60 -4.39
CA GLN A 147 0.22 -15.79 -5.81
C GLN A 147 -1.18 -16.40 -6.03
N GLU A 148 -1.79 -16.95 -4.99
CA GLU A 148 -3.10 -17.60 -5.04
C GLU A 148 -4.22 -16.57 -4.90
N ARG A 149 -4.97 -16.36 -5.98
CA ARG A 149 -6.12 -15.43 -6.01
C ARG A 149 -7.43 -16.22 -6.08
N GLY A 150 -8.43 -15.79 -5.31
CA GLY A 150 -9.81 -16.26 -5.46
C GLY A 150 -10.13 -17.66 -4.93
N ILE A 151 -9.23 -18.29 -4.16
CA ILE A 151 -9.45 -19.59 -3.53
C ILE A 151 -9.82 -19.39 -2.04
N THR A 152 -8.81 -19.27 -1.19
CA THR A 152 -8.96 -19.08 0.27
C THR A 152 -8.56 -17.68 0.74
N ASN A 153 -7.72 -17.00 -0.04
CA ASN A 153 -7.13 -15.71 0.30
C ASN A 153 -7.85 -14.58 -0.46
N ASN A 154 -8.15 -13.49 0.24
CA ASN A 154 -8.73 -12.31 -0.38
C ASN A 154 -7.61 -11.39 -0.87
N THR A 155 -7.64 -11.03 -2.15
CA THR A 155 -6.71 -10.05 -2.76
C THR A 155 -7.38 -8.74 -3.14
N ASN A 156 -8.67 -8.62 -2.86
CA ASN A 156 -9.54 -7.55 -3.32
C ASN A 156 -10.00 -6.74 -2.11
N PHE A 157 -9.69 -5.44 -2.13
CA PHE A 157 -9.92 -4.53 -1.02
C PHE A 157 -10.85 -3.39 -1.41
N TYR A 158 -11.76 -3.03 -0.53
CA TYR A 158 -12.58 -1.83 -0.66
C TYR A 158 -11.88 -0.68 0.05
N LEU A 159 -11.75 0.45 -0.65
CA LEU A 159 -11.13 1.67 -0.16
C LEU A 159 -12.20 2.75 -0.07
N ASP A 160 -12.56 3.12 1.15
CA ASP A 160 -13.46 4.25 1.40
C ASP A 160 -12.63 5.48 1.74
N SER A 161 -12.86 6.59 1.05
CA SER A 161 -12.13 7.84 1.31
C SER A 161 -12.39 8.32 2.73
N VAL A 162 -11.33 8.72 3.44
CA VAL A 162 -11.42 9.37 4.74
C VAL A 162 -10.92 10.80 4.56
N GLU A 163 -11.78 11.77 4.87
CA GLU A 163 -11.41 13.19 4.87
C GLU A 163 -10.48 13.54 6.05
#